data_AF-A0A8K0CLW1-F1
#
_entry.id   AF-A0A8K0CLW1-F1
#
_cell.length_a   1.000
_cell.length_b   1.000
_cell.length_c   1.000
_cell.angle_alpha   90.00
_cell.angle_beta   90.00
_cell.angle_gamma   90.00
#
_symmetry.space_group_name_H-M   'P 1'
#
loop_
_entity.id
_entity.type
_entity.pdbx_description
1 polymer ?
#
loop_
_entity_poly.entity_id
_entity_poly.type
_entity_poly.pdbx_seq_one_letter_code
_entity_poly.pdbx_strand_id
1 'polypeptide(L)'
;MVVAKAKPLSTILGPDISVQEALDIVLGDEGTNPVKEIFIAPPKPAVLTDEDSGDDNAGRDFNRRQLLADADVRTVYEKDTDETCIYPKSSESRTWIVGDFEQHGRQFPMVDYLEFQNKCVTDFFKMFFDEHIVSFLVQETNNYAFFKNYPDPQINSNEIKCFMQYSF
;
A
#
# COMPACT_ATOMS: atom_id res chain seq x y z
N MET A 1 -11.17 -40.01 30.52
CA MET A 1 -10.34 -38.85 30.18
C MET A 1 -9.87 -39.05 28.74
N VAL A 2 -10.60 -38.50 27.76
CA VAL A 2 -10.30 -38.67 26.32
C VAL A 2 -9.86 -37.30 25.80
N VAL A 3 -8.58 -37.18 25.48
CA VAL A 3 -8.02 -35.97 24.86
C VAL A 3 -8.46 -35.96 23.40
N ALA A 4 -9.38 -35.06 23.05
CA ALA A 4 -9.75 -34.83 21.67
C ALA A 4 -8.56 -34.17 20.95
N LYS A 5 -7.90 -34.93 20.08
CA LYS A 5 -6.88 -34.39 19.17
C LYS A 5 -7.57 -33.46 18.18
N ALA A 6 -7.16 -32.18 18.16
CA ALA A 6 -7.59 -31.23 17.17
C ALA A 6 -7.19 -31.72 15.76
N LYS A 7 -8.16 -31.83 14.86
CA LYS A 7 -7.90 -32.13 13.45
C LYS A 7 -7.17 -30.95 12.81
N PRO A 8 -6.20 -31.19 11.91
CA PRO A 8 -5.50 -30.13 11.19
C PRO A 8 -6.50 -29.32 10.33
N LEU A 9 -6.28 -28.00 10.30
CA LEU A 9 -7.11 -26.99 9.62
C LEU A 9 -7.33 -27.26 8.12
N SER A 10 -6.47 -28.08 7.51
CA SER A 10 -6.56 -28.53 6.11
C SER A 10 -7.76 -29.44 5.80
N THR A 11 -8.55 -29.84 6.81
CA THR A 11 -9.71 -30.73 6.61
C THR A 11 -11.04 -29.96 6.54
N ILE A 12 -11.03 -28.66 6.87
CA ILE A 12 -12.25 -27.81 6.94
C ILE A 12 -12.33 -26.89 5.71
N LEU A 13 -11.19 -26.60 5.09
CA LEU A 13 -11.12 -25.77 3.89
C LEU A 13 -11.22 -26.66 2.65
N GLY A 14 -12.01 -26.22 1.68
CA GLY A 14 -12.05 -26.81 0.34
C GLY A 14 -10.68 -26.71 -0.35
N PRO A 15 -10.54 -27.31 -1.54
CA PRO A 15 -9.25 -27.42 -2.23
C PRO A 15 -8.56 -26.06 -2.40
N ASP A 16 -7.23 -26.06 -2.42
CA ASP A 16 -6.36 -24.92 -2.77
C ASP A 16 -6.72 -24.41 -4.18
N ILE A 17 -7.76 -23.61 -4.32
CA ILE A 17 -8.23 -23.05 -5.60
C ILE A 17 -7.72 -21.63 -5.76
N SER A 18 -7.44 -21.25 -7.00
CA SER A 18 -7.08 -19.88 -7.33
C SER A 18 -8.30 -18.96 -7.31
N VAL A 19 -8.09 -17.65 -7.11
CA VAL A 19 -9.15 -16.64 -7.25
C VAL A 19 -9.86 -16.76 -8.61
N GLN A 20 -9.12 -17.07 -9.68
CA GLN A 20 -9.71 -17.27 -11.00
C GLN A 20 -10.72 -18.43 -11.01
N GLU A 21 -10.36 -19.59 -10.45
CA GLU A 21 -11.27 -20.74 -10.35
C GLU A 21 -12.45 -20.46 -9.42
N ALA A 22 -12.23 -19.74 -8.32
CA ALA A 22 -13.31 -19.31 -7.43
C ALA A 22 -14.33 -18.40 -8.13
N LEU A 23 -13.86 -17.49 -8.98
CA LEU A 23 -14.74 -16.64 -9.80
C LEU A 23 -15.45 -17.45 -10.89
N ASP A 24 -14.77 -18.41 -11.52
CA ASP A 24 -15.38 -19.31 -12.50
C ASP A 24 -16.49 -20.17 -11.87
N ILE A 25 -16.35 -20.60 -10.61
CA ILE A 25 -17.40 -21.30 -9.87
C ILE A 25 -18.62 -20.38 -9.63
N VAL A 26 -18.39 -19.11 -9.25
CA VAL A 26 -19.47 -18.15 -8.99
C VAL A 26 -20.18 -17.71 -10.27
N LEU A 27 -19.44 -17.55 -11.35
CA LEU A 27 -19.93 -17.01 -12.62
C LEU A 27 -20.41 -18.10 -13.59
N GLY A 28 -19.94 -19.34 -13.41
CA GLY A 28 -20.14 -20.44 -14.34
C GLY A 28 -21.29 -21.40 -14.01
N ASP A 29 -21.87 -21.34 -12.81
CA ASP A 29 -22.84 -22.36 -12.38
C ASP A 29 -24.30 -21.88 -12.40
N GLU A 30 -25.06 -22.39 -13.37
CA GLU A 30 -26.54 -22.28 -13.42
C GLU A 30 -27.24 -23.27 -12.46
N GLY A 31 -26.58 -23.89 -11.47
CA GLY A 31 -27.26 -24.95 -10.70
C GLY A 31 -26.64 -25.54 -9.44
N THR A 32 -25.51 -25.06 -8.89
CA THR A 32 -25.06 -25.54 -7.57
C THR A 32 -24.89 -24.40 -6.54
N ASN A 33 -25.40 -24.68 -5.35
CA ASN A 33 -25.52 -23.88 -4.11
C ASN A 33 -24.97 -22.44 -4.11
N PRO A 34 -25.77 -21.46 -3.61
CA PRO A 34 -25.32 -20.08 -3.57
C PRO A 34 -24.02 -19.96 -2.75
N VAL A 35 -22.99 -19.40 -3.39
CA VAL A 35 -21.75 -19.00 -2.72
C VAL A 35 -22.07 -17.84 -1.78
N LYS A 36 -21.70 -17.98 -0.51
CA LYS A 36 -21.92 -16.97 0.54
C LYS A 36 -20.79 -15.96 0.56
N GLU A 37 -19.54 -16.44 0.59
CA GLU A 37 -18.34 -15.62 0.78
C GLU A 37 -17.15 -16.24 0.04
N ILE A 38 -16.28 -15.39 -0.50
CA ILE A 38 -14.96 -15.76 -1.06
C ILE A 38 -13.89 -15.05 -0.24
N PHE A 39 -12.91 -15.80 0.25
CA PHE A 39 -11.73 -15.26 0.93
C PHE A 39 -10.54 -15.34 -0.02
N ILE A 40 -9.75 -14.27 -0.07
CA ILE A 40 -8.59 -14.16 -0.97
C ILE A 40 -7.34 -13.94 -0.10
N ALA A 41 -6.34 -14.80 -0.25
CA ALA A 41 -5.05 -14.61 0.41
C ALA A 41 -4.28 -13.44 -0.25
N PRO A 42 -3.48 -12.68 0.51
CA PRO A 42 -2.61 -11.67 -0.08
C PRO A 42 -1.63 -12.34 -1.07
N PRO A 43 -1.46 -11.80 -2.29
CA PRO A 43 -0.54 -12.38 -3.27
C PRO A 43 0.90 -12.31 -2.75
N LYS A 44 1.74 -13.24 -3.20
CA LYS A 44 3.18 -13.26 -2.84
C LYS A 44 3.82 -11.91 -3.22
N PRO A 45 4.70 -11.37 -2.36
CA PRO A 45 5.31 -10.06 -2.59
C PRO A 45 6.04 -10.03 -3.94
N ALA A 46 5.87 -8.92 -4.65
CA ALA A 46 6.62 -8.63 -5.85
C ALA A 46 8.12 -8.62 -5.52
N VAL A 47 8.91 -9.51 -6.12
CA VAL A 47 10.36 -9.29 -6.19
C VAL A 47 10.55 -7.98 -6.97
N LEU A 48 11.40 -7.09 -6.46
CA LEU A 48 11.77 -5.81 -7.08
C LEU A 48 12.54 -6.07 -8.38
N THR A 49 11.84 -6.55 -9.41
CA THR A 49 12.27 -6.40 -10.79
C THR A 49 11.81 -5.02 -11.21
N ASP A 50 12.75 -4.16 -11.59
CA ASP A 50 12.61 -2.78 -12.11
C ASP A 50 11.80 -2.69 -13.42
N GLU A 51 10.85 -3.60 -13.61
CA GLU A 51 10.10 -3.79 -14.83
C GLU A 51 8.74 -3.12 -14.65
N ASP A 52 8.78 -1.81 -14.96
CA ASP A 52 7.72 -0.92 -15.45
C ASP A 52 6.27 -1.27 -15.04
N SER A 53 5.73 -0.52 -14.07
CA SER A 53 4.29 -0.48 -13.77
C SER A 53 3.70 0.86 -14.16
N GLY A 54 3.84 1.23 -15.44
CA GLY A 54 3.10 2.29 -16.11
C GLY A 54 2.15 1.75 -17.18
N ASP A 55 1.06 1.10 -16.77
CA ASP A 55 -0.13 0.94 -17.63
C ASP A 55 -1.36 1.40 -16.85
N ASP A 56 -1.76 2.64 -17.11
CA ASP A 56 -2.99 3.27 -16.63
C ASP A 56 -4.21 2.62 -17.31
N ASN A 57 -4.47 1.34 -17.07
CA ASN A 57 -5.79 0.79 -17.33
C ASN A 57 -6.67 1.09 -16.11
N ALA A 58 -7.48 2.13 -16.27
CA ALA A 58 -8.44 2.60 -15.32
C ALA A 58 -9.20 1.45 -14.64
N GLY A 59 -9.00 1.34 -13.33
CA GLY A 59 -9.94 0.86 -12.33
C GLY A 59 -10.87 -0.29 -12.72
N ARG A 60 -10.59 -1.44 -12.10
CA ARG A 60 -11.44 -2.62 -11.86
C ARG A 60 -11.18 -3.77 -12.82
N ASP A 61 -10.10 -4.50 -12.56
CA ASP A 61 -10.02 -5.95 -12.71
C ASP A 61 -8.90 -6.46 -11.80
N PHE A 62 -9.04 -7.67 -11.24
CA PHE A 62 -7.95 -8.30 -10.48
C PHE A 62 -6.73 -8.45 -11.39
N ASN A 63 -5.56 -8.01 -10.94
CA ASN A 63 -4.35 -8.23 -11.73
C ASN A 63 -3.99 -9.73 -11.78
N ARG A 64 -3.16 -10.14 -12.74
CA ARG A 64 -2.77 -11.55 -12.91
C ARG A 64 -2.23 -12.20 -11.62
N ARG A 65 -1.53 -11.45 -10.77
CA ARG A 65 -1.01 -11.99 -9.48
C ARG A 65 -2.12 -12.18 -8.45
N GLN A 66 -3.14 -11.33 -8.47
CA GLN A 66 -4.33 -11.48 -7.62
C GLN A 66 -5.22 -12.63 -8.09
N LEU A 67 -5.37 -12.84 -9.40
CA LEU A 67 -6.12 -13.98 -9.95
C LEU A 67 -5.48 -15.33 -9.63
N LEU A 68 -4.14 -15.36 -9.52
CA LEU A 68 -3.36 -16.53 -9.14
C LEU A 68 -3.17 -16.69 -7.63
N ALA A 69 -3.73 -15.79 -6.81
CA ALA A 69 -3.67 -15.93 -5.37
C ALA A 69 -4.57 -17.08 -4.90
N ASP A 70 -4.19 -17.69 -3.78
CA ASP A 70 -4.98 -18.74 -3.14
C ASP A 70 -6.30 -18.14 -2.65
N ALA A 71 -7.39 -18.86 -2.85
CA ALA A 71 -8.74 -18.45 -2.49
C ALA A 71 -9.54 -19.59 -1.85
N ASP A 72 -10.44 -19.22 -0.94
CA ASP A 72 -11.38 -20.13 -0.30
C ASP A 72 -12.81 -19.71 -0.59
N VAL A 73 -13.65 -20.66 -1.01
CA VAL A 73 -15.07 -20.43 -1.31
C VAL A 73 -15.95 -21.09 -0.25
N ARG A 74 -16.85 -20.33 0.37
CA ARG A 74 -17.88 -20.86 1.28
C ARG A 74 -19.23 -20.94 0.58
N THR A 75 -19.77 -22.15 0.45
CA THR A 75 -21.13 -22.40 -0.06
C THR A 75 -22.12 -22.56 1.09
N VAL A 76 -23.39 -22.23 0.83
CA VAL A 76 -24.48 -22.50 1.79
C VAL A 76 -24.90 -23.97 1.64
N TYR A 77 -24.43 -24.85 2.53
CA TYR A 77 -25.06 -26.14 2.78
C TYR A 77 -25.76 -26.08 4.13
N GLU A 78 -27.08 -26.29 4.14
CA GLU A 78 -27.91 -26.35 5.34
C GLU A 78 -27.42 -27.43 6.32
N LYS A 79 -26.62 -26.98 7.29
CA LYS A 79 -26.96 -27.10 8.71
C LYS A 79 -26.53 -25.79 9.37
N ASP A 80 -27.41 -24.81 9.26
CA ASP A 80 -27.44 -23.65 10.15
C ASP A 80 -27.70 -24.15 11.58
N THR A 81 -26.67 -24.69 12.22
CA THR A 81 -26.52 -24.57 13.66
C THR A 81 -25.52 -23.47 13.89
N ASP A 82 -25.98 -22.21 13.77
CA ASP A 82 -25.36 -20.97 14.25
C ASP A 82 -23.88 -21.09 14.61
N GLU A 83 -23.03 -21.45 13.64
CA GLU A 83 -21.59 -21.22 13.74
C GLU A 83 -21.38 -19.75 13.39
N THR A 84 -21.88 -18.92 14.29
CA THR A 84 -21.38 -17.57 14.54
C THR A 84 -19.88 -17.61 14.33
N CYS A 85 -19.36 -16.73 13.48
CA CYS A 85 -17.96 -16.40 13.48
C CYS A 85 -17.54 -16.27 14.95
N ILE A 86 -16.68 -17.15 15.44
CA ILE A 86 -16.12 -17.02 16.78
C ILE A 86 -15.13 -15.85 16.68
N TYR A 87 -15.67 -14.64 16.59
CA TYR A 87 -14.99 -13.51 17.19
C TYR A 87 -14.78 -13.92 18.65
N PRO A 88 -13.57 -13.78 19.22
CA PRO A 88 -13.42 -13.96 20.65
C PRO A 88 -14.50 -13.08 21.29
N LYS A 89 -15.48 -13.72 21.94
CA LYS A 89 -16.48 -13.02 22.73
C LYS A 89 -15.66 -12.25 23.75
N SER A 90 -15.52 -10.94 23.54
CA SER A 90 -14.88 -10.04 24.49
C SER A 90 -15.74 -10.10 25.75
N SER A 91 -15.44 -11.06 26.64
CA SER A 91 -16.13 -11.22 27.92
C SER A 91 -15.81 -10.07 28.88
N GLU A 92 -14.83 -9.25 28.50
CA GLU A 92 -14.44 -8.06 29.22
C GLU A 92 -14.94 -6.85 28.43
N SER A 93 -15.69 -5.99 29.11
CA SER A 93 -15.91 -4.62 28.67
C SER A 93 -14.54 -3.99 28.48
N ARG A 94 -14.16 -3.72 27.23
CA ARG A 94 -12.94 -2.97 26.94
C ARG A 94 -13.03 -1.62 27.63
N THR A 95 -12.23 -1.42 28.67
CA THR A 95 -12.05 -0.09 29.26
C THR A 95 -11.02 0.62 28.42
N TRP A 96 -11.39 1.78 27.86
CA TRP A 96 -10.41 2.69 27.27
C TRP A 96 -9.35 3.00 28.33
N ILE A 97 -8.07 2.76 28.00
CA ILE A 97 -6.97 3.20 28.85
C ILE A 97 -6.96 4.73 28.77
N VAL A 98 -7.26 5.35 29.90
CA VAL A 98 -7.24 6.80 30.08
C VAL A 98 -5.79 7.27 29.85
N GLY A 99 -5.55 8.05 28.79
CA GLY A 99 -4.25 8.63 28.47
C GLY A 99 -3.75 8.44 27.02
N ASP A 100 -4.13 7.36 26.33
CA ASP A 100 -3.59 7.06 24.99
C ASP A 100 -4.21 7.90 23.86
N PHE A 101 -5.48 8.31 24.04
CA PHE A 101 -6.23 9.17 23.10
C PHE A 101 -6.73 10.45 23.76
N GLU A 102 -6.25 10.76 24.97
CA GLU A 102 -6.58 12.06 25.56
C GLU A 102 -5.93 13.13 24.70
N GLN A 103 -6.78 14.01 24.14
CA GLN A 103 -6.31 15.29 23.64
C GLN A 103 -5.73 16.03 24.84
N HIS A 104 -4.43 15.84 25.06
CA HIS A 104 -3.65 16.72 25.89
C HIS A 104 -3.90 18.10 25.30
N GLY A 105 -4.55 18.99 26.07
CA GLY A 105 -4.98 20.31 25.64
C GLY A 105 -3.85 21.27 25.24
N ARG A 106 -2.70 20.75 24.78
CA ARG A 106 -1.79 21.42 23.87
C ARG A 106 -2.58 21.78 22.62
N GLN A 107 -3.23 22.94 22.69
CA GLN A 107 -3.65 23.66 21.51
C GLN A 107 -2.42 23.77 20.62
N PHE A 108 -2.55 23.32 19.37
CA PHE A 108 -1.53 23.62 18.39
C PHE A 108 -1.31 25.13 18.40
N PRO A 109 -0.05 25.60 18.42
CA PRO A 109 0.21 27.02 18.34
C PRO A 109 -0.52 27.56 17.12
N MET A 110 -1.18 28.70 17.28
CA MET A 110 -1.82 29.36 16.15
C MET A 110 -0.71 29.70 15.16
N VAL A 111 -0.73 29.01 14.01
CA VAL A 111 0.31 29.15 13.01
C VAL A 111 0.12 30.51 12.36
N ASP A 112 1.16 31.33 12.41
CA ASP A 112 1.19 32.60 11.71
C ASP A 112 1.56 32.34 10.24
N TYR A 113 0.57 32.47 9.35
CA TYR A 113 0.77 32.31 7.92
C TYR A 113 1.07 33.63 7.19
N LEU A 114 1.18 34.77 7.91
CA LEU A 114 1.38 36.09 7.30
C LEU A 114 2.62 36.14 6.39
N GLU A 115 3.68 35.41 6.75
CA GLU A 115 4.90 35.31 5.94
C GLU A 115 4.68 34.63 4.57
N PHE A 116 3.68 33.76 4.48
CA PHE A 116 3.42 32.92 3.31
C PHE A 116 2.32 33.46 2.39
N GLN A 117 1.51 34.41 2.86
CA GLN A 117 0.35 34.92 2.10
C GLN A 117 0.71 35.57 0.76
N ASN A 118 1.90 36.18 0.67
CA ASN A 118 2.34 36.89 -0.53
C ASN A 118 3.42 36.13 -1.33
N LYS A 119 3.64 34.85 -1.02
CA LYS A 119 4.61 34.00 -1.71
C LYS A 119 3.94 33.22 -2.82
N CYS A 120 4.60 33.15 -3.98
CA CYS A 120 4.15 32.29 -5.07
C CYS A 120 4.77 30.88 -4.93
N VAL A 121 4.28 29.92 -5.73
CA VAL A 121 4.78 28.53 -5.73
C VAL A 121 6.30 28.47 -5.92
N THR A 122 6.88 29.35 -6.75
CA THR A 122 8.35 29.38 -6.95
C THR A 122 9.10 29.89 -5.72
N ASP A 123 8.48 30.71 -4.88
CA ASP A 123 9.09 31.17 -3.64
C ASP A 123 9.16 30.03 -2.62
N PHE A 124 8.12 29.20 -2.53
CA PHE A 124 8.16 27.98 -1.72
C PHE A 124 9.25 27.04 -2.22
N PHE A 125 9.35 26.84 -3.53
CA PHE A 125 10.41 26.00 -4.10
C PHE A 125 11.81 26.50 -3.71
N LYS A 126 12.05 27.82 -3.79
CA LYS A 126 13.33 28.43 -3.37
C LYS A 126 13.58 28.35 -1.86
N MET A 127 12.54 28.23 -1.05
CA MET A 127 12.70 27.99 0.40
C MET A 127 13.21 26.58 0.70
N PHE A 128 12.88 25.59 -0.14
CA PHE A 128 13.38 24.21 -0.01
C PHE A 128 14.72 24.00 -0.72
N PHE A 129 14.88 24.54 -1.92
CA PHE A 129 16.09 24.48 -2.73
C PHE A 129 16.83 25.81 -2.68
N ASP A 130 17.54 26.03 -1.57
CA ASP A 130 18.37 27.21 -1.38
C ASP A 130 19.66 27.16 -2.22
N GLU A 131 20.43 28.25 -2.22
CA GLU A 131 21.72 28.31 -2.93
C GLU A 131 22.71 27.27 -2.42
N HIS A 132 22.61 26.86 -1.15
CA HIS A 132 23.49 25.86 -0.58
C HIS A 132 23.23 24.49 -1.20
N ILE A 133 21.96 24.06 -1.28
CA ILE A 133 21.57 22.82 -1.95
C ILE A 133 21.93 22.86 -3.43
N VAL A 134 21.69 23.98 -4.12
CA VAL A 134 22.08 24.11 -5.53
C VAL A 134 23.60 23.98 -5.69
N SER A 135 24.40 24.63 -4.84
CA SER A 135 25.85 24.53 -4.90
C SER A 135 26.36 23.12 -4.64
N PHE A 136 25.75 22.41 -3.68
CA PHE A 136 26.04 21.02 -3.38
C PHE A 136 25.76 20.12 -4.59
N LEU A 137 24.62 20.31 -5.24
CA LEU A 137 24.27 19.55 -6.44
C LEU A 137 25.22 19.82 -7.60
N VAL A 138 25.66 21.07 -7.79
CA VAL A 138 26.68 21.41 -8.80
C VAL A 138 27.99 20.67 -8.52
N GLN A 139 28.45 20.68 -7.27
CA GLN A 139 29.69 19.99 -6.89
C GLN A 139 29.57 18.47 -7.13
N GLU A 140 28.51 17.84 -6.65
CA GLU A 140 28.32 16.40 -6.78
C GLU A 140 28.11 15.97 -8.24
N THR A 141 27.44 16.80 -9.04
CA THR A 141 27.24 16.48 -10.47
C THR A 141 28.56 16.53 -11.23
N ASN A 142 29.42 17.52 -10.94
CA ASN A 142 30.76 17.59 -11.53
C ASN A 142 31.65 16.43 -11.05
N ASN A 143 31.59 16.07 -9.76
CA ASN A 143 32.27 14.88 -9.22
C ASN A 143 31.83 13.59 -9.93
N TYR A 144 30.53 13.44 -10.16
CA TYR A 144 29.96 12.30 -10.86
C TYR A 144 30.38 12.25 -12.33
N ALA A 145 30.43 13.39 -13.01
CA ALA A 145 30.93 13.46 -14.38
C ALA A 145 32.40 13.04 -14.47
N PHE A 146 33.23 13.48 -13.52
CA PHE A 146 34.62 13.06 -13.41
C PHE A 146 34.72 11.53 -13.19
N PHE A 147 33.89 10.97 -12.31
CA PHE A 147 33.79 9.52 -12.09
C PHE A 147 33.44 8.75 -13.37
N LYS A 148 32.59 9.32 -14.24
CA LYS A 148 32.22 8.73 -15.54
C LYS A 148 33.27 8.96 -16.65
N ASN A 149 34.45 9.49 -16.31
CA ASN A 149 35.50 9.90 -17.26
C ASN A 149 35.00 10.90 -18.31
N TYR A 150 34.00 11.72 -17.96
CA TYR A 150 33.60 12.85 -18.81
C TYR A 150 34.52 14.04 -18.47
N PRO A 151 35.31 14.54 -19.43
CA PRO A 151 36.21 15.66 -19.16
C PRO A 151 35.39 16.93 -18.92
N ASP A 152 35.50 17.44 -17.71
CA ASP A 152 34.98 18.73 -17.19
C ASP A 152 33.73 19.27 -17.91
N PRO A 153 32.52 18.85 -17.50
CA PRO A 153 31.30 19.35 -18.12
C PRO A 153 30.97 20.81 -17.75
N GLN A 154 31.73 21.44 -16.85
CA GLN A 154 31.55 22.83 -16.41
C GLN A 154 30.12 23.17 -15.97
N ILE A 155 29.47 22.22 -15.31
CA ILE A 155 28.08 22.39 -14.87
C ILE A 155 28.05 23.49 -13.82
N ASN A 156 27.16 24.47 -14.03
CA ASN A 156 27.02 25.65 -13.18
C ASN A 156 25.64 25.68 -12.48
N SER A 157 25.50 26.55 -11.49
CA SER A 157 24.26 26.67 -10.72
C SER A 157 23.05 27.06 -11.57
N ASN A 158 23.24 27.77 -12.67
CA ASN A 158 22.13 28.16 -13.56
C ASN A 158 21.61 26.95 -14.32
N GLU A 159 22.48 26.04 -14.77
CA GLU A 159 22.07 24.80 -15.43
C GLU A 159 21.28 23.89 -14.51
N ILE A 160 21.73 23.73 -13.26
CA ILE A 160 20.99 22.95 -12.25
C ILE A 160 19.63 23.62 -11.93
N LYS A 161 19.57 24.95 -11.80
CA LYS A 161 18.32 25.68 -11.60
C LYS A 161 17.37 25.55 -12.78
N CYS A 162 17.89 25.67 -14.00
CA CYS A 162 17.11 25.45 -15.23
C CYS A 162 16.60 24.02 -15.29
N PHE A 163 17.43 23.02 -15.01
CA PHE A 163 17.03 21.62 -14.98
C PHE A 163 15.87 21.38 -14.01
N MET A 164 15.97 21.90 -12.78
CA MET A 164 14.88 21.80 -11.81
C MET A 164 13.60 22.47 -12.31
N GLN A 165 13.71 23.62 -12.96
CA GLN A 165 12.56 24.36 -13.49
C GLN A 165 11.87 23.67 -14.68
N TYR A 166 12.58 22.81 -15.42
CA TYR A 166 11.99 22.00 -16.50
C TYR A 166 11.53 20.61 -16.04
N SER A 167 11.98 20.14 -14.87
CA SER A 167 11.66 18.81 -14.35
C SER A 167 10.39 18.76 -13.52
N PHE A 168 9.89 19.92 -13.07
CA PHE A 168 8.67 20.10 -12.27
C PHE A 168 7.76 21.14 -12.93
#